data_AF-A0A6G1R6Q4-F1
#
_entry.id   AF-A0A6G1R6Q4-F1
#
_cell.length_a   1.000
_cell.length_b   1.000
_cell.length_c   1.000
_cell.angle_alpha   90.00
_cell.angle_beta   90.00
_cell.angle_gamma   90.00
#
_symmetry.space_group_name_H-M   'P 1'
#
loop_
_entity.id
_entity.type
_entity.pdbx_description
1 polymer ?
#
loop_
_entity_poly.entity_id
_entity_poly.type
_entity_poly.pdbx_seq_one_letter_code
_entity_poly.pdbx_strand_id
1 'polypeptide(L)'
;ALSELVSHRDILSTVQRFISEDRLPHLLLYGPPGTGKTSTILACARQLYREREFGSMVLELNASDDRGIDIVRGPILSFASTRTIFKSRQLRGSQPTAEGDR
;
A
#
# COMPACT_ATOMS: atom_id res chain seq x y z
N ALA A 1 10.43 -6.86 6.09
CA ALA A 1 10.35 -6.02 4.85
C ALA A 1 9.87 -6.87 3.66
N LEU A 2 9.41 -6.26 2.55
CA LEU A 2 8.89 -7.02 1.38
C LEU A 2 9.92 -8.03 0.81
N SER A 3 11.21 -7.77 1.03
CA SER A 3 12.35 -8.65 0.71
C SER A 3 12.39 -9.98 1.47
N GLU A 4 11.60 -10.16 2.54
CA GLU A 4 11.52 -11.40 3.32
C GLU A 4 10.54 -12.43 2.73
N LEU A 5 9.75 -12.05 1.72
CA LEU A 5 8.83 -12.96 1.03
C LEU A 5 9.56 -13.73 -0.07
N VAL A 6 10.11 -14.89 0.30
CA VAL A 6 10.98 -15.71 -0.56
C VAL A 6 10.24 -16.37 -1.74
N SER A 7 8.93 -16.64 -1.60
CA SER A 7 8.22 -17.61 -2.46
C SER A 7 7.57 -17.03 -3.73
N HIS A 8 7.53 -15.71 -3.90
CA HIS A 8 6.71 -15.06 -4.95
C HIS A 8 7.39 -13.88 -5.64
N ARG A 9 8.67 -14.02 -6.04
CA ARG A 9 9.47 -12.91 -6.61
C ARG A 9 8.84 -12.20 -7.80
N ASP A 10 8.21 -12.92 -8.72
CA ASP A 10 7.59 -12.32 -9.92
C ASP A 10 6.31 -11.53 -9.60
N ILE A 11 5.54 -11.99 -8.62
CA ILE A 11 4.35 -11.27 -8.14
C ILE A 11 4.79 -10.00 -7.43
N LEU A 12 5.82 -10.09 -6.57
CA LEU A 12 6.33 -8.95 -5.83
C LEU A 12 6.96 -7.90 -6.75
N SER A 13 7.70 -8.30 -7.78
CA SER A 13 8.28 -7.36 -8.76
C SER A 13 7.19 -6.62 -9.54
N THR A 14 6.12 -7.32 -9.93
CA THR A 14 4.97 -6.74 -10.61
C THR A 14 4.24 -5.74 -9.71
N VAL A 15 3.96 -6.11 -8.46
CA VAL A 15 3.30 -5.24 -7.48
C VAL A 15 4.16 -4.02 -7.16
N GLN A 16 5.48 -4.20 -6.98
CA GLN A 16 6.43 -3.10 -6.77
C GLN A 16 6.43 -2.10 -7.93
N ARG A 17 6.36 -2.59 -9.18
CA ARG A 17 6.27 -1.72 -10.34
C ARG A 17 4.99 -0.87 -10.31
N PHE A 18 3.84 -1.49 -10.04
CA PHE A 18 2.58 -0.74 -9.92
C PHE A 18 2.59 0.28 -8.79
N ILE A 19 3.24 -0.03 -7.66
CA ILE A 19 3.47 0.90 -6.55
C ILE A 19 4.32 2.09 -7.01
N SER A 20 5.43 1.85 -7.72
CA SER A 20 6.32 2.91 -8.21
C SER A 20 5.65 3.84 -9.23
N GLU A 21 4.66 3.33 -9.96
CA GLU A 21 3.89 4.09 -10.95
C GLU A 21 2.67 4.82 -10.36
N ASP A 22 2.43 4.74 -9.03
CA ASP A 22 1.23 5.26 -8.33
C ASP A 22 -0.09 4.74 -8.95
N ARG A 23 -0.06 3.51 -9.47
CA ARG A 23 -1.16 2.88 -10.23
C ARG A 23 -1.45 1.45 -9.74
N LEU A 24 -1.48 1.27 -8.42
CA LEU A 24 -1.82 -0.02 -7.84
C LEU A 24 -3.30 -0.38 -8.13
N PRO A 25 -3.60 -1.47 -8.85
CA PRO A 25 -4.97 -1.91 -9.06
C PRO A 25 -5.54 -2.57 -7.80
N HIS A 26 -6.85 -2.83 -7.77
CA HIS A 26 -7.43 -3.73 -6.76
C HIS A 26 -6.88 -5.14 -6.94
N LEU A 27 -6.38 -5.73 -5.85
CA LEU A 27 -5.70 -7.03 -5.86
C LEU A 27 -6.57 -8.11 -5.21
N LEU A 28 -6.58 -9.30 -5.80
CA LEU A 28 -7.11 -10.52 -5.19
C LEU A 28 -5.97 -11.52 -5.02
N LEU A 29 -5.50 -11.69 -3.78
CA LEU A 29 -4.47 -12.67 -3.44
C LEU A 29 -5.13 -13.98 -3.00
N TYR A 30 -4.91 -15.07 -3.74
CA TYR A 30 -5.48 -16.38 -3.44
C TYR A 30 -4.41 -17.48 -3.49
N GLY A 31 -4.64 -18.59 -2.77
CA GLY A 31 -3.71 -19.72 -2.71
C GLY A 31 -3.75 -20.49 -1.38
N PRO A 32 -3.01 -21.61 -1.26
CA PRO A 32 -2.98 -22.47 -0.07
C PRO A 32 -2.69 -21.72 1.25
N PRO A 33 -3.10 -22.24 2.42
CA PRO A 33 -2.74 -21.64 3.70
C PRO A 33 -1.21 -21.59 3.87
N GLY A 34 -0.71 -20.56 4.56
CA GLY A 34 0.74 -20.41 4.82
C GLY A 34 1.57 -19.84 3.67
N THR A 35 0.99 -19.46 2.52
CA THR A 35 1.74 -18.87 1.39
C THR A 35 2.04 -17.38 1.50
N GLY A 36 1.81 -16.76 2.67
CA GLY A 36 2.18 -15.36 2.91
C GLY A 36 1.29 -14.31 2.26
N LYS A 37 0.04 -14.62 1.89
CA LYS A 37 -0.91 -13.66 1.29
C LYS A 37 -1.14 -12.40 2.15
N THR A 38 -1.56 -12.61 3.40
CA THR A 38 -1.79 -11.52 4.38
C THR A 38 -0.50 -10.75 4.64
N SER A 39 0.62 -11.47 4.83
CA SER A 39 1.94 -10.86 5.02
C SER A 39 2.36 -10.00 3.83
N THR A 40 2.04 -10.44 2.60
CA THR A 40 2.38 -9.72 1.37
C THR A 40 1.66 -8.39 1.28
N ILE A 41 0.33 -8.38 1.43
CA ILE A 41 -0.42 -7.12 1.29
C ILE A 41 -0.09 -6.11 2.40
N LEU A 42 0.16 -6.57 3.62
CA LEU A 42 0.60 -5.71 4.72
C LEU A 42 2.01 -5.13 4.46
N ALA A 43 2.93 -5.93 3.94
CA ALA A 43 4.26 -5.45 3.57
C ALA A 43 4.20 -4.43 2.42
N CYS A 44 3.33 -4.63 1.42
CA CYS A 44 3.07 -3.64 0.37
C CYS A 44 2.52 -2.32 0.94
N ALA A 45 1.54 -2.41 1.85
CA ALA A 45 0.94 -1.23 2.46
C ALA A 45 1.95 -0.41 3.27
N ARG A 46 2.87 -1.07 4.00
CA ARG A 46 3.97 -0.42 4.72
C ARG A 46 5.01 0.22 3.80
N GLN A 47 5.09 -0.22 2.55
CA GLN A 47 5.97 0.39 1.54
C GLN A 47 5.31 1.60 0.87
N LEU A 48 3.98 1.57 0.69
CA LEU A 48 3.20 2.66 0.12
C LEU A 48 3.05 3.86 1.06
N TYR A 49 2.84 3.60 2.34
CA TYR A 49 2.56 4.63 3.35
C TYR A 49 3.66 4.66 4.40
N ARG A 50 3.98 5.87 4.89
CA ARG A 50 4.90 6.00 6.03
C ARG A 50 4.23 5.45 7.29
N GLU A 51 5.01 5.01 8.27
CA GLU A 51 4.48 4.46 9.53
C GLU A 51 3.48 5.39 10.22
N ARG A 52 3.74 6.71 10.19
CA ARG A 52 2.86 7.73 10.78
C ARG A 52 1.50 7.86 10.08
N GLU A 53 1.42 7.47 8.82
CA GLU A 53 0.22 7.56 7.97
C GLU A 53 -0.51 6.22 7.88
N PHE A 54 0.13 5.11 8.29
CA PHE A 54 -0.40 3.76 8.10
C PHE A 54 -1.79 3.59 8.74
N GLY A 55 -1.98 4.09 9.96
CA GLY A 55 -3.27 3.96 10.67
C GLY A 55 -4.42 4.78 10.07
N SER A 56 -4.14 5.82 9.28
CA SER A 56 -5.17 6.61 8.60
C SER A 56 -5.35 6.22 7.13
N MET A 57 -4.35 5.56 6.53
CA MET A 57 -4.33 5.21 5.11
C MET A 57 -4.57 3.71 4.84
N VAL A 58 -4.63 2.88 5.88
CA VAL A 58 -4.87 1.43 5.76
C VAL A 58 -6.01 1.00 6.68
N LEU A 59 -7.03 0.38 6.09
CA LEU A 59 -8.11 -0.30 6.81
C LEU A 59 -7.95 -1.81 6.61
N GLU A 60 -7.56 -2.53 7.67
CA GLU A 60 -7.52 -3.99 7.70
C GLU A 60 -8.83 -4.52 8.30
N LEU A 61 -9.51 -5.40 7.58
CA LEU A 61 -10.71 -6.08 8.06
C LEU A 61 -10.50 -7.59 7.95
N ASN A 62 -10.56 -8.28 9.08
CA ASN A 62 -10.45 -9.73 9.16
C ASN A 62 -11.83 -10.36 9.27
N ALA A 63 -12.01 -11.53 8.65
CA ALA A 63 -13.29 -12.24 8.63
C ALA A 63 -13.74 -12.74 10.02
N SER A 64 -12.83 -12.83 10.98
CA SER A 64 -13.11 -13.21 12.37
C SER A 64 -13.85 -12.13 13.15
N ASP A 65 -13.65 -10.86 12.79
CA ASP A 65 -13.92 -9.75 13.70
C ASP A 65 -15.29 -9.12 13.46
N ASP A 66 -15.92 -9.37 12.30
CA ASP A 66 -17.08 -8.58 11.93
C ASP A 66 -17.97 -9.24 10.87
N ARG A 67 -19.20 -9.60 11.28
CA ARG A 67 -20.07 -10.54 10.57
C ARG A 67 -21.32 -9.83 10.04
N GLY A 68 -21.20 -9.03 8.98
CA GLY A 68 -22.40 -8.49 8.34
C GLY A 68 -22.17 -7.50 7.21
N ILE A 69 -23.24 -7.28 6.45
CA ILE A 69 -23.34 -6.25 5.40
C ILE A 69 -23.10 -4.83 5.93
N ASP A 70 -23.30 -4.63 7.24
CA ASP A 70 -23.16 -3.33 7.89
C ASP A 70 -21.72 -2.81 7.85
N ILE A 71 -20.73 -3.70 7.81
CA ILE A 71 -19.32 -3.32 7.68
C ILE A 71 -19.01 -2.74 6.31
N VAL A 72 -19.65 -3.30 5.28
CA VAL A 72 -19.56 -2.79 3.91
C VAL A 72 -20.21 -1.42 3.81
N ARG A 73 -21.39 -1.24 4.43
CA ARG A 73 -22.18 -0.01 4.33
C ARG A 73 -21.70 1.13 5.23
N GLY A 74 -21.04 0.82 6.34
CA GLY A 74 -20.55 1.81 7.30
C GLY A 74 -19.04 2.03 7.18
N PRO A 75 -18.20 1.27 7.92
CA PRO A 75 -16.75 1.42 7.96
C PRO A 75 -16.07 1.50 6.59
N ILE A 76 -16.33 0.56 5.68
CA ILE A 76 -15.67 0.54 4.35
C ILE A 76 -16.05 1.78 3.54
N LEU A 77 -17.35 2.12 3.48
CA LEU A 77 -17.83 3.28 2.74
C LEU A 77 -17.30 4.59 3.32
N SER A 78 -17.30 4.72 4.65
CA SER A 78 -16.78 5.90 5.34
C SER A 78 -15.28 6.10 5.08
N PHE A 79 -14.50 5.02 5.17
CA PHE A 79 -13.06 5.04 4.91
C PHE A 79 -12.76 5.41 3.45
N ALA A 80 -13.45 4.78 2.49
CA ALA A 80 -13.26 5.05 1.06
C ALA A 80 -13.71 6.47 0.64
N SER A 81 -14.69 7.05 1.35
CA SER A 81 -15.20 8.41 1.07
C SER A 81 -14.36 9.52 1.72
N THR A 82 -13.46 9.17 2.64
CA THR A 82 -12.60 10.13 3.33
C THR A 82 -11.49 10.60 2.39
N ARG A 83 -11.61 11.84 1.87
CA ARG A 83 -10.51 12.48 1.12
C ARG A 83 -9.38 12.86 2.07
N THR A 84 -8.24 12.19 1.95
CA THR A 84 -7.01 12.62 2.62
C THR A 84 -6.59 13.98 2.07
N ILE A 85 -6.71 15.03 2.89
CA ILE A 85 -6.41 16.42 2.52
C ILE A 85 -4.90 16.63 2.29
N PHE A 86 -4.06 15.76 2.83
CA PHE A 86 -2.60 15.85 2.76
C PHE A 86 -2.00 14.85 1.76
N LYS A 87 -2.12 15.11 0.45
CA LYS A 87 -1.15 14.60 -0.53
C LYS A 87 -0.20 15.75 -0.83
N SER A 88 0.76 16.01 0.07
CA SER A 88 1.80 17.01 -0.17
C SER A 88 2.63 16.54 -1.36
N ARG A 89 2.39 17.18 -2.50
CA ARG A 89 3.13 17.05 -3.75
C ARG A 89 4.53 17.65 -3.55
N GLN A 90 5.39 16.97 -2.80
CA GLN A 90 6.78 17.37 -2.61
C GLN A 90 7.72 16.36 -3.26
N LEU A 91 7.67 16.33 -4.59
CA LEU A 91 8.78 15.89 -5.44
C LEU A 91 8.99 16.96 -6.51
N ARG A 92 9.49 18.12 -6.08
CA ARG A 92 10.20 19.06 -6.95
C ARG A 92 11.47 19.42 -6.19
N GLY A 93 12.59 18.90 -6.68
CA GLY A 93 13.89 19.05 -6.02
C GLY A 93 15.03 18.40 -6.79
N SER A 94 15.03 18.47 -8.11
CA SER A 94 16.27 18.33 -8.89
C SER A 94 16.83 19.74 -9.06
N GLN A 95 17.64 20.20 -8.10
CA GLN A 95 18.52 21.35 -8.37
C GLN A 95 19.73 20.83 -9.15
N PRO A 96 20.04 21.34 -10.35
CA PRO A 96 21.36 21.15 -10.93
C PRO A 96 22.34 22.03 -10.14
N THR A 97 23.35 21.42 -9.53
CA THR A 97 24.50 22.14 -8.98
C THR A 97 25.30 22.73 -10.14
N ALA A 98 25.13 24.02 -10.37
CA ALA A 98 26.06 24.80 -11.18
C ALA A 98 27.29 25.11 -10.32
N GLU A 99 28.38 24.37 -10.54
CA GLU A 99 29.72 24.75 -10.10
C GLU A 99 30.73 24.21 -11.12
N GLY A 100 31.33 25.12 -11.87
CA GLY A 100 32.27 24.83 -12.94
C GLY A 100 32.60 26.07 -13.77
N ASP A 101 32.84 27.19 -13.09
CA ASP A 101 33.52 28.35 -13.67
C ASP A 101 34.72 28.68 -12.76
N ARG A 102 35.84 28.02 -13.08
CA ARG A 102 37.25 28.39 -12.90
C ARG A 102 38.15 27.20 -13.23
#